data_AF-A0A524PGR8-F1
#
_entry.id   AF-A0A524PGR8-F1
#
_cell.length_a   1.000
_cell.length_b   1.000
_cell.length_c   1.000
_cell.angle_alpha   90.00
_cell.angle_beta   90.00
_cell.angle_gamma   90.00
#
_symmetry.space_group_name_H-M   'P 1'
#
loop_
_entity.id
_entity.type
_entity.pdbx_description
1 polymer ?
#
loop_
_entity_poly.entity_id
_entity_poly.type
_entity_poly.pdbx_seq_one_letter_code
_entity_poly.pdbx_strand_id
1 'polypeptide(L)'
;MGGKSGSNSLLFLIFPGFQILVWTFQPIGSYAALLALGTLLLLVESLQPRTKRMALIRDFGLGLVVGLGLWANQRFIIYILAVFIPKFMISNTWKNKYSELKVTIPKRLALSLNKFLILSFVLLFGLGTLAFFSSGCEPRYIFIRVGVVAKVILAAYLLLVFIYTFGKRATNANSVMKILAFCSGTVVGYSPQWLPWVFEGLKPGSVIAPSCPIAMPSRLVFIIKELLPAMWGFPTETGSVANTTVNIILWGFVGLLTITALAWFMVHHRETILSSVRVFPLDHSQIGTDQVLMIFFFPIVLSILGSNTVDIYSVRHLLVSWHARAILFAVFLTKAFRRRSISSWLIALAWVIFVGVTNLFIASRSWNIKFTTYDEIDVNSLESHLVSQSVTHGYADYWGAYTLDFLSQERLTIAPYNGLNRIRSYSDAVKQVSPIAFIFPRTHSPSGGDLNDLCSYLAKEHIYSGEGPANPGILERCEAAGEVSRTEVAAWEVWILND
;
A
#
# COMPACT_ATOMS: atom_id res chain seq x y z
N MET A 1 1.08 -25.82 -19.83
CA MET A 1 1.80 -25.69 -18.54
C MET A 1 1.03 -24.92 -17.46
N GLY A 2 -0.12 -24.29 -17.75
CA GLY A 2 -0.80 -23.38 -16.79
C GLY A 2 -1.62 -24.02 -15.65
N GLY A 3 -2.16 -25.23 -15.83
CA GLY A 3 -3.15 -25.78 -14.88
C GLY A 3 -2.62 -25.98 -13.45
N LYS A 4 -1.51 -26.72 -13.28
CA LYS A 4 -0.95 -27.05 -11.94
C LYS A 4 -0.37 -25.84 -11.21
N SER A 5 0.30 -24.93 -11.93
CA SER A 5 0.82 -23.71 -11.30
C SER A 5 -0.31 -22.76 -10.92
N GLY A 6 -1.38 -22.68 -11.72
CA GLY A 6 -2.57 -21.89 -11.40
C GLY A 6 -3.31 -22.38 -10.15
N SER A 7 -3.52 -23.70 -10.01
CA SER A 7 -4.13 -24.27 -8.80
C SER A 7 -3.28 -24.02 -7.56
N ASN A 8 -1.96 -24.18 -7.68
CA ASN A 8 -1.04 -23.94 -6.57
C ASN A 8 -1.00 -22.45 -6.18
N SER A 9 -0.99 -21.51 -7.13
CA SER A 9 -1.02 -20.08 -6.81
C SER A 9 -2.31 -19.70 -6.09
N LEU A 10 -3.44 -20.28 -6.49
CA LEU A 10 -4.72 -20.04 -5.83
C LEU A 10 -4.71 -20.51 -4.37
N LEU A 11 -4.11 -21.68 -4.10
CA LEU A 11 -3.95 -22.18 -2.72
C LEU A 11 -3.16 -21.20 -1.84
N PHE A 12 -2.03 -20.68 -2.32
CA PHE A 12 -1.23 -19.71 -1.55
C PHE A 12 -1.90 -18.35 -1.39
N LEU A 13 -2.86 -18.00 -2.26
CA LEU A 13 -3.66 -16.78 -2.14
C LEU A 13 -4.82 -16.94 -1.15
N ILE A 14 -5.46 -18.11 -1.10
CA ILE A 14 -6.60 -18.38 -0.20
C ILE A 14 -6.15 -18.47 1.26
N PHE A 15 -4.91 -18.91 1.52
CA PHE A 15 -4.36 -19.06 2.86
C PHE A 15 -3.21 -18.08 3.15
N PRO A 16 -3.51 -16.77 3.30
CA PRO A 16 -2.50 -15.79 3.62
C PRO A 16 -2.12 -15.78 5.10
N GLY A 17 -1.08 -14.99 5.41
CA GLY A 17 -0.72 -14.66 6.78
C GLY A 17 -1.82 -13.87 7.51
N PHE A 18 -1.82 -13.90 8.84
CA PHE A 18 -2.82 -13.24 9.68
C PHE A 18 -2.93 -11.75 9.36
N GLN A 19 -1.81 -11.05 9.25
CA GLN A 19 -1.81 -9.62 8.97
C GLN A 19 -2.43 -9.30 7.60
N ILE A 20 -2.23 -10.16 6.61
CA ILE A 20 -2.85 -10.01 5.30
C ILE A 20 -4.36 -10.25 5.41
N LEU A 21 -4.81 -11.29 6.14
CA LEU A 21 -6.24 -11.51 6.42
C LEU A 21 -6.87 -10.26 7.04
N VAL A 22 -6.27 -9.71 8.09
CA VAL A 22 -6.77 -8.50 8.76
C VAL A 22 -7.02 -7.37 7.77
N TRP A 23 -6.08 -7.12 6.85
CA TRP A 23 -6.24 -6.04 5.87
C TRP A 23 -7.19 -6.36 4.72
N THR A 24 -7.29 -7.62 4.28
CA THR A 24 -8.20 -8.00 3.20
C THR A 24 -9.65 -8.10 3.66
N PHE A 25 -9.90 -8.38 4.94
CA PHE A 25 -11.23 -8.43 5.53
C PHE A 25 -11.69 -7.08 6.10
N GLN A 26 -10.78 -6.14 6.35
CA GLN A 26 -11.17 -4.80 6.76
C GLN A 26 -11.83 -4.03 5.60
N PRO A 27 -13.04 -3.47 5.79
CA PRO A 27 -13.74 -2.71 4.76
C PRO A 27 -13.05 -1.38 4.39
N ILE A 28 -12.10 -0.93 5.21
CA ILE A 28 -11.57 0.44 5.19
C ILE A 28 -10.50 0.66 4.09
N GLY A 29 -9.98 -0.39 3.45
CA GLY A 29 -8.78 -0.29 2.61
C GLY A 29 -8.95 -0.45 1.10
N SER A 30 -10.16 -0.80 0.60
CA SER A 30 -10.42 -1.21 -0.79
C SER A 30 -9.41 -2.21 -1.37
N TYR A 31 -8.71 -2.96 -0.50
CA TYR A 31 -7.58 -3.80 -0.89
C TYR A 31 -8.01 -5.02 -1.70
N ALA A 32 -9.19 -5.57 -1.41
CA ALA A 32 -9.79 -6.62 -2.24
C ALA A 32 -10.02 -6.11 -3.67
N ALA A 33 -10.54 -4.88 -3.84
CA ALA A 33 -10.73 -4.26 -5.14
C ALA A 33 -9.39 -4.01 -5.86
N LEU A 34 -8.36 -3.52 -5.14
CA LEU A 34 -7.00 -3.36 -5.67
C LEU A 34 -6.47 -4.67 -6.28
N LEU A 35 -6.58 -5.79 -5.56
CA LEU A 35 -6.09 -7.08 -6.02
C LEU A 35 -6.95 -7.66 -7.15
N ALA A 36 -8.28 -7.58 -7.03
CA ALA A 36 -9.21 -8.08 -8.04
C ALA A 36 -9.05 -7.33 -9.38
N LEU A 37 -9.02 -6.00 -9.34
CA LEU A 37 -8.78 -5.17 -10.53
C LEU A 37 -7.36 -5.38 -11.08
N GLY A 38 -6.38 -5.63 -10.22
CA GLY A 38 -5.00 -5.89 -10.64
C GLY A 38 -4.90 -7.20 -11.43
N THR A 39 -5.53 -8.26 -10.93
CA THR A 39 -5.70 -9.53 -11.64
C THR A 39 -6.47 -9.34 -12.94
N LEU A 40 -7.58 -8.60 -12.92
CA LEU A 40 -8.37 -8.31 -14.11
C LEU A 40 -7.54 -7.58 -15.18
N LEU A 41 -6.69 -6.62 -14.78
CA LEU A 41 -5.79 -5.91 -15.68
C LEU A 41 -4.85 -6.90 -16.39
N LEU A 42 -4.20 -7.79 -15.63
CA LEU A 42 -3.30 -8.82 -16.18
C LEU A 42 -4.05 -9.80 -17.11
N LEU A 43 -5.29 -10.16 -16.77
CA LEU A 43 -6.12 -11.04 -17.59
C LEU A 43 -6.53 -10.38 -18.91
N VAL A 44 -7.08 -9.16 -18.87
CA VAL A 44 -7.48 -8.41 -20.08
C VAL A 44 -6.26 -8.14 -20.97
N GLU A 45 -5.10 -7.86 -20.36
CA GLU A 45 -3.82 -7.67 -21.03
C GLU A 45 -3.42 -8.90 -21.85
N SER A 46 -3.55 -10.09 -21.26
CA SER A 46 -3.20 -11.37 -21.87
C SER A 46 -4.10 -11.77 -23.05
N LEU A 47 -5.26 -11.12 -23.23
CA LEU A 47 -6.17 -11.42 -24.33
C LEU A 47 -5.52 -11.06 -25.68
N GLN A 48 -5.46 -12.06 -26.56
CA GLN A 48 -4.99 -11.90 -27.94
C GLN A 48 -6.18 -11.57 -28.86
N PRO A 49 -6.35 -10.31 -29.29
CA PRO A 49 -7.48 -9.92 -30.12
C PRO A 49 -7.34 -10.52 -31.52
N ARG A 50 -8.39 -11.18 -32.01
CA ARG A 50 -8.45 -11.74 -33.37
C ARG A 50 -8.73 -10.70 -34.45
N THR A 51 -9.39 -9.60 -34.07
CA THR A 51 -9.80 -8.54 -35.01
C THR A 51 -9.39 -7.16 -34.49
N LYS A 52 -9.34 -6.16 -35.40
CA LYS A 52 -9.08 -4.76 -35.03
C LYS A 52 -10.11 -4.23 -34.02
N ARG A 53 -11.39 -4.57 -34.20
CA ARG A 53 -12.47 -4.20 -33.27
C ARG A 53 -12.25 -4.79 -31.88
N MET A 54 -11.90 -6.08 -31.79
CA MET A 54 -11.57 -6.70 -30.50
C MET A 54 -10.35 -6.06 -29.85
N ALA A 55 -9.36 -5.62 -30.64
CA ALA A 55 -8.21 -4.90 -30.10
C ALA A 55 -8.63 -3.56 -29.47
N LEU A 56 -9.51 -2.79 -30.14
CA LEU A 56 -10.04 -1.54 -29.60
C LEU A 56 -10.89 -1.78 -28.33
N ILE A 57 -11.74 -2.79 -28.32
CA ILE A 57 -12.54 -3.16 -27.12
C ILE A 57 -11.63 -3.56 -25.97
N ARG A 58 -10.59 -4.36 -26.23
CA ARG A 58 -9.61 -4.75 -25.21
C ARG A 58 -8.85 -3.52 -24.69
N ASP A 59 -8.40 -2.64 -25.57
CA ASP A 59 -7.63 -1.44 -25.17
C ASP A 59 -8.53 -0.45 -24.39
N PHE A 60 -9.81 -0.32 -24.76
CA PHE A 60 -10.82 0.38 -23.94
C PHE A 60 -11.02 -0.30 -22.58
N GLY A 61 -11.17 -1.62 -22.54
CA GLY A 61 -11.30 -2.39 -21.29
C GLY A 61 -10.08 -2.26 -20.38
N LEU A 62 -8.86 -2.25 -20.94
CA LEU A 62 -7.63 -1.95 -20.20
C LEU A 62 -7.70 -0.55 -19.58
N GLY A 63 -8.11 0.45 -20.37
CA GLY A 63 -8.33 1.80 -19.87
C GLY A 63 -9.33 1.84 -18.72
N LEU A 64 -10.49 1.19 -18.89
CA LEU A 64 -11.56 1.13 -17.89
C LEU A 64 -11.05 0.56 -16.56
N VAL A 65 -10.33 -0.56 -16.60
CA VAL A 65 -9.74 -1.19 -15.41
C VAL A 65 -8.67 -0.31 -14.77
N VAL A 66 -7.85 0.39 -15.57
CA VAL A 66 -6.88 1.36 -15.07
C VAL A 66 -7.55 2.52 -14.34
N GLY A 67 -8.59 3.11 -14.93
CA GLY A 67 -9.36 4.18 -14.31
C GLY A 67 -10.03 3.73 -13.01
N LEU A 68 -10.76 2.62 -13.04
CA LEU A 68 -11.42 2.06 -11.85
C LEU A 68 -10.40 1.70 -10.77
N GLY A 69 -9.26 1.13 -11.15
CA GLY A 69 -8.19 0.75 -10.24
C GLY A 69 -7.58 1.95 -9.52
N LEU A 70 -7.27 3.02 -10.25
CA LEU A 70 -6.72 4.25 -9.66
C LEU A 70 -7.72 4.98 -8.76
N TRP A 71 -9.01 4.95 -9.11
CA TRP A 71 -10.07 5.46 -8.24
C TRP A 71 -10.20 4.63 -6.96
N ALA A 72 -10.26 3.29 -7.10
CA ALA A 72 -10.41 2.39 -5.97
C ALA A 72 -9.22 2.47 -5.01
N ASN A 73 -7.99 2.49 -5.54
CA ASN A 73 -6.78 2.57 -4.73
C ASN A 73 -5.58 3.10 -5.53
N GLN A 74 -4.96 4.20 -5.11
CA GLN A 74 -3.83 4.80 -5.83
C GLN A 74 -2.61 3.88 -6.00
N ARG A 75 -2.45 2.85 -5.14
CA ARG A 75 -1.38 1.83 -5.31
C ARG A 75 -1.57 0.94 -6.53
N PHE A 76 -2.73 1.03 -7.20
CA PHE A 76 -2.97 0.38 -8.48
C PHE A 76 -1.94 0.74 -9.55
N ILE A 77 -1.27 1.90 -9.41
CA ILE A 77 -0.15 2.29 -10.25
C ILE A 77 0.92 1.19 -10.38
N ILE A 78 1.11 0.34 -9.36
CA ILE A 78 2.08 -0.76 -9.40
C ILE A 78 1.70 -1.78 -10.48
N TYR A 79 0.41 -2.14 -10.60
CA TYR A 79 -0.07 -3.03 -11.67
C TYR A 79 0.04 -2.39 -13.05
N ILE A 80 -0.23 -1.07 -13.15
CA ILE A 80 -0.05 -0.31 -14.39
C ILE A 80 1.41 -0.42 -14.84
N LEU A 81 2.36 -0.09 -13.96
CA LEU A 81 3.78 -0.15 -14.29
C LEU A 81 4.22 -1.58 -14.64
N ALA A 82 3.76 -2.57 -13.88
CA ALA A 82 4.04 -3.97 -14.15
C ALA A 82 3.51 -4.43 -15.52
N VAL A 83 2.42 -3.87 -16.04
CA VAL A 83 1.92 -4.20 -17.38
C VAL A 83 2.67 -3.43 -18.47
N PHE A 84 2.85 -2.12 -18.31
CA PHE A 84 3.30 -1.26 -19.39
C PHE A 84 4.83 -1.23 -19.56
N ILE A 85 5.61 -1.32 -18.48
CA ILE A 85 7.08 -1.32 -18.58
C ILE A 85 7.59 -2.56 -19.33
N PRO A 86 7.19 -3.82 -18.98
CA PRO A 86 7.69 -4.99 -19.71
C PRO A 86 7.24 -4.98 -21.17
N LYS A 87 6.01 -4.52 -21.46
CA LYS A 87 5.53 -4.33 -22.83
C LYS A 87 6.36 -3.35 -23.63
N PHE A 88 6.73 -2.22 -23.02
CA PHE A 88 7.62 -1.25 -23.65
C PHE A 88 8.96 -1.89 -23.96
N MET A 89 9.55 -2.60 -22.99
CA MET A 89 10.85 -3.26 -23.11
C MET A 89 10.90 -4.37 -24.18
N ILE A 90 9.78 -5.04 -24.45
CA ILE A 90 9.70 -6.07 -25.50
C ILE A 90 9.42 -5.46 -26.89
N SER A 91 8.91 -4.23 -26.93
CA SER A 91 8.47 -3.62 -28.18
C SER A 91 9.61 -3.46 -29.21
N ASN A 92 9.27 -3.67 -30.49
CA ASN A 92 10.22 -3.42 -31.60
C ASN A 92 10.71 -1.96 -31.61
N THR A 93 9.91 -1.03 -31.10
CA THR A 93 10.31 0.38 -30.96
C THR A 93 11.48 0.52 -30.01
N TRP A 94 11.41 -0.10 -28.82
CA TRP A 94 12.52 -0.08 -27.88
C TRP A 94 13.73 -0.83 -28.42
N LYS A 95 13.56 -2.01 -29.05
CA LYS A 95 14.66 -2.76 -29.68
C LYS A 95 15.42 -1.93 -30.73
N ASN A 96 14.68 -1.26 -31.62
CA ASN A 96 15.28 -0.40 -32.65
C ASN A 96 15.98 0.80 -32.01
N LYS A 97 15.34 1.48 -31.05
CA LYS A 97 15.94 2.64 -30.37
C LYS A 97 17.15 2.25 -29.53
N TYR A 98 17.13 1.11 -28.87
CA TYR A 98 18.26 0.58 -28.13
C TYR A 98 19.45 0.33 -29.06
N SER A 99 19.24 -0.23 -30.25
CA SER A 99 20.30 -0.41 -31.25
C SER A 99 20.87 0.93 -31.76
N GLU A 100 20.02 1.93 -31.99
CA GLU A 100 20.44 3.28 -32.37
C GLU A 100 21.27 3.94 -31.25
N LEU A 101 20.81 3.85 -30.00
CA LEU A 101 21.50 4.39 -28.83
C LEU A 101 22.83 3.68 -28.56
N LYS A 102 22.93 2.38 -28.84
CA LYS A 102 24.17 1.60 -28.70
C LYS A 102 25.30 2.14 -29.58
N VAL A 103 24.97 2.71 -30.74
CA VAL A 103 25.94 3.36 -31.63
C VAL A 103 26.10 4.84 -31.27
N THR A 104 24.99 5.55 -31.01
CA THR A 104 24.99 7.01 -30.83
C THR A 104 25.63 7.47 -29.53
N ILE A 105 25.34 6.80 -28.40
CA ILE A 105 25.81 7.22 -27.07
C ILE A 105 27.34 7.12 -26.94
N PRO A 106 28.00 6.01 -27.32
CA PRO A 106 29.47 5.95 -27.29
C PRO A 106 30.11 7.01 -28.19
N LYS A 107 29.53 7.26 -29.37
CA LYS A 107 30.06 8.25 -30.32
C LYS A 107 29.95 9.69 -29.80
N ARG A 108 28.87 10.05 -29.10
CA ARG A 108 28.61 11.43 -28.66
C ARG A 108 29.10 11.75 -27.25
N LEU A 109 29.01 10.79 -26.33
CA LEU A 109 29.26 11.00 -24.91
C LEU A 109 30.53 10.29 -24.39
N ALA A 110 31.23 9.54 -25.25
CA ALA A 110 32.37 8.70 -24.87
C ALA A 110 32.06 7.73 -23.69
N LEU A 111 30.78 7.36 -23.54
CA LEU A 111 30.29 6.47 -22.49
C LEU A 111 29.68 5.21 -23.12
N SER A 112 29.86 4.05 -22.48
CA SER A 112 29.13 2.85 -22.89
C SER A 112 27.64 3.00 -22.59
N LEU A 113 26.78 2.46 -23.45
CA LEU A 113 25.32 2.55 -23.29
C LEU A 113 24.87 2.04 -21.91
N ASN A 114 25.49 0.97 -21.41
CA ASN A 114 25.17 0.40 -20.09
C ASN A 114 25.41 1.41 -18.96
N LYS A 115 26.55 2.12 -18.98
CA LYS A 115 26.85 3.15 -17.98
C LYS A 115 25.85 4.30 -18.08
N PHE A 116 25.52 4.73 -19.31
CA PHE A 116 24.53 5.78 -19.54
C PHE A 116 23.14 5.43 -19.02
N LEU A 117 22.66 4.21 -19.29
CA LEU A 117 21.35 3.73 -18.82
C LEU A 117 21.31 3.61 -17.29
N ILE A 118 22.38 3.10 -16.67
CA ILE A 118 22.49 3.05 -15.20
C ILE A 118 22.48 4.46 -14.60
N LEU A 119 23.29 5.39 -15.14
CA LEU A 119 23.27 6.79 -14.68
C LEU A 119 21.88 7.42 -14.84
N SER A 120 21.24 7.19 -15.99
CA SER A 120 19.89 7.70 -16.26
C SER A 120 18.88 7.12 -15.27
N PHE A 121 18.97 5.81 -14.96
CA PHE A 121 18.12 5.18 -13.96
C PHE A 121 18.34 5.76 -12.57
N VAL A 122 19.59 5.91 -12.12
CA VAL A 122 19.91 6.53 -10.82
C VAL A 122 19.40 7.97 -10.75
N LEU A 123 19.59 8.75 -11.81
CA LEU A 123 19.07 10.12 -11.91
C LEU A 123 17.55 10.15 -11.81
N LEU A 124 16.85 9.28 -12.56
CA LEU A 124 15.38 9.21 -12.55
C LEU A 124 14.84 8.71 -11.22
N PHE A 125 15.51 7.75 -10.59
CA PHE A 125 15.16 7.27 -9.25
C PHE A 125 15.35 8.37 -8.21
N GLY A 126 16.45 9.11 -8.27
CA GLY A 126 16.70 10.27 -7.40
C GLY A 126 15.66 11.37 -7.61
N LEU A 127 15.37 11.74 -8.86
CA LEU A 127 14.32 12.72 -9.20
C LEU A 127 12.93 12.25 -8.74
N GLY A 128 12.58 10.97 -8.93
CA GLY A 128 11.33 10.40 -8.44
C GLY A 128 11.23 10.44 -6.92
N THR A 129 12.33 10.11 -6.23
CA THR A 129 12.42 10.21 -4.77
C THR A 129 12.21 11.64 -4.29
N LEU A 130 12.87 12.62 -4.91
CA LEU A 130 12.67 14.04 -4.59
C LEU A 130 11.26 14.51 -4.93
N ALA A 131 10.72 14.13 -6.08
CA ALA A 131 9.41 14.53 -6.55
C ALA A 131 8.29 14.05 -5.63
N PHE A 132 8.34 12.80 -5.17
CA PHE A 132 7.21 12.17 -4.48
C PHE A 132 7.43 11.93 -3.00
N PHE A 133 8.69 11.90 -2.54
CA PHE A 133 9.02 11.44 -1.18
C PHE A 133 9.86 12.42 -0.34
N SER A 134 10.01 13.67 -0.76
CA SER A 134 10.78 14.68 -0.01
C SER A 134 9.93 15.70 0.76
N SER A 135 8.63 15.80 0.50
CA SER A 135 7.76 16.86 1.03
C SER A 135 7.58 16.87 2.54
N GLY A 136 7.98 15.79 3.23
CA GLY A 136 8.01 15.68 4.69
C GLY A 136 9.39 15.86 5.31
N CYS A 137 10.41 16.25 4.55
CA CYS A 137 11.74 16.56 5.09
C CYS A 137 11.81 17.99 5.62
N GLU A 138 12.62 18.21 6.66
CA GLU A 138 12.89 19.55 7.20
C GLU A 138 14.11 20.21 6.55
N PRO A 139 14.06 21.52 6.21
CA PRO A 139 12.94 22.44 6.36
C PRO A 139 11.82 22.22 5.32
N ARG A 140 10.58 22.01 5.79
CA ARG A 140 9.45 21.58 4.95
C ARG A 140 9.19 22.44 3.71
N TYR A 141 9.27 23.76 3.85
CA TYR A 141 9.03 24.70 2.75
C TYR A 141 10.01 24.53 1.57
N ILE A 142 11.29 24.28 1.87
CA ILE A 142 12.33 24.10 0.86
C ILE A 142 12.07 22.81 0.09
N PHE A 143 11.78 21.72 0.80
CA PHE A 143 11.57 20.42 0.16
C PHE A 143 10.26 20.32 -0.62
N ILE A 144 9.22 21.06 -0.23
CA ILE A 144 8.02 21.21 -1.08
C ILE A 144 8.40 21.81 -2.43
N ARG A 145 9.22 22.88 -2.45
CA ARG A 145 9.69 23.51 -3.71
C ARG A 145 10.58 22.57 -4.52
N VAL A 146 11.52 21.88 -3.87
CA VAL A 146 12.37 20.87 -4.51
C VAL A 146 11.51 19.78 -5.14
N GLY A 147 10.48 19.29 -4.44
CA GLY A 147 9.54 18.31 -4.96
C GLY A 147 8.79 18.80 -6.20
N VAL A 148 8.34 20.05 -6.23
CA VAL A 148 7.71 20.65 -7.42
C VAL A 148 8.68 20.73 -8.59
N VAL A 149 9.90 21.24 -8.37
CA VAL A 149 10.94 21.33 -9.41
C VAL A 149 11.28 19.93 -9.95
N ALA A 150 11.47 18.96 -9.07
CA ALA A 150 11.75 17.57 -9.45
C ALA A 150 10.62 16.97 -10.27
N LYS A 151 9.34 17.22 -9.93
CA LYS A 151 8.17 16.80 -10.74
C LYS A 151 8.19 17.41 -12.13
N VAL A 152 8.51 18.70 -12.25
CA VAL A 152 8.59 19.39 -13.56
C VAL A 152 9.73 18.80 -14.41
N ILE A 153 10.93 18.62 -13.83
CA ILE A 153 12.07 18.01 -14.52
C ILE A 153 11.72 16.59 -14.97
N LEU A 154 11.10 15.79 -14.08
CA LEU A 154 10.68 14.43 -14.39
C LEU A 154 9.63 14.40 -15.51
N ALA A 155 8.63 15.28 -15.47
CA ALA A 155 7.60 15.39 -16.50
C ALA A 155 8.20 15.80 -17.85
N ALA A 156 9.11 16.78 -17.87
CA ALA A 156 9.81 17.20 -19.07
C ALA A 156 10.67 16.07 -19.65
N TYR A 157 11.41 15.34 -18.81
CA TYR A 157 12.19 14.19 -19.22
C TYR A 157 11.31 13.08 -19.82
N LEU A 158 10.21 12.72 -19.15
CA LEU A 158 9.28 11.70 -19.63
C LEU A 158 8.62 12.11 -20.94
N LEU A 159 8.26 13.38 -21.10
CA LEU A 159 7.73 13.93 -22.35
C LEU A 159 8.76 13.86 -23.48
N LEU A 160 10.02 14.23 -23.22
CA LEU A 160 11.10 14.14 -24.20
C LEU A 160 11.35 12.69 -24.63
N VAL A 161 11.40 11.75 -23.68
CA VAL A 161 11.53 10.32 -23.98
C VAL A 161 10.33 9.85 -24.79
N PHE A 162 9.11 10.25 -24.42
CA PHE A 162 7.89 9.90 -25.14
C PHE A 162 7.92 10.42 -26.59
N ILE A 163 8.23 11.69 -26.80
CA ILE A 163 8.34 12.30 -28.14
C ILE A 163 9.44 11.61 -28.94
N TYR A 164 10.61 11.36 -28.34
CA TYR A 164 11.74 10.72 -29.03
C TYR A 164 11.46 9.26 -29.43
N THR A 165 10.73 8.52 -28.59
CA THR A 165 10.42 7.10 -28.82
C THR A 165 9.18 6.91 -29.70
N PHE A 166 8.14 7.74 -29.54
CA PHE A 166 6.84 7.56 -30.19
C PHE A 166 6.48 8.62 -31.22
N GLY A 167 7.20 9.74 -31.32
CA GLY A 167 6.86 10.86 -32.20
C GLY A 167 6.72 10.47 -33.67
N LYS A 168 7.54 9.54 -34.17
CA LYS A 168 7.43 9.03 -35.55
C LYS A 168 6.25 8.06 -35.77
N ARG A 169 5.67 7.51 -34.69
CA ARG A 169 4.63 6.46 -34.73
C ARG A 169 3.21 7.03 -34.65
N ALA A 170 3.08 8.29 -34.23
CA ALA A 170 1.82 9.03 -34.12
C ALA A 170 1.12 9.26 -35.47
N THR A 171 1.78 8.95 -36.59
CA THR A 171 1.22 9.07 -37.95
C THR A 171 0.34 7.89 -38.34
N ASN A 172 0.35 6.78 -37.59
CA ASN A 172 -0.51 5.63 -37.89
C ASN A 172 -1.87 5.76 -37.20
N ALA A 173 -2.93 5.99 -37.99
CA ALA A 173 -4.31 6.11 -37.50
C ALA A 173 -4.75 4.96 -36.58
N ASN A 174 -4.29 3.73 -36.81
CA ASN A 174 -4.63 2.59 -35.96
C ASN A 174 -4.02 2.68 -34.56
N SER A 175 -2.82 3.26 -34.42
CA SER A 175 -2.21 3.49 -33.11
C SER A 175 -2.94 4.59 -32.34
N VAL A 176 -3.34 5.66 -33.04
CA VAL A 176 -4.12 6.77 -32.47
C VAL A 176 -5.46 6.24 -31.93
N MET A 177 -6.18 5.43 -32.71
CA MET A 177 -7.45 4.85 -32.26
C MET A 177 -7.32 3.98 -31.02
N LYS A 178 -6.22 3.22 -30.87
CA LYS A 178 -5.97 2.41 -29.67
C LYS A 178 -5.67 3.28 -28.45
N ILE A 179 -4.88 4.33 -28.62
CA ILE A 179 -4.60 5.31 -27.56
C ILE A 179 -5.90 5.99 -27.14
N LEU A 180 -6.71 6.45 -28.10
CA LEU A 180 -8.01 7.05 -27.82
C LEU A 180 -8.93 6.07 -27.07
N ALA A 181 -9.05 4.82 -27.53
CA ALA A 181 -9.85 3.80 -26.85
C ALA A 181 -9.39 3.59 -25.40
N PHE A 182 -8.09 3.46 -25.17
CA PHE A 182 -7.52 3.34 -23.83
C PHE A 182 -7.78 4.57 -22.96
N CYS A 183 -7.54 5.79 -23.48
CA CYS A 183 -7.79 7.04 -22.77
C CYS A 183 -9.28 7.20 -22.42
N SER A 184 -10.19 6.95 -23.36
CA SER A 184 -11.64 6.98 -23.13
C SER A 184 -12.05 5.99 -22.06
N GLY A 185 -11.54 4.75 -22.12
CA GLY A 185 -11.77 3.75 -21.08
C GLY A 185 -11.30 4.25 -19.71
N THR A 186 -10.10 4.85 -19.64
CA THR A 186 -9.52 5.38 -18.40
C THR A 186 -10.39 6.47 -17.79
N VAL A 187 -10.83 7.43 -18.62
CA VAL A 187 -11.71 8.53 -18.19
C VAL A 187 -13.05 7.99 -17.65
N VAL A 188 -13.66 7.03 -18.35
CA VAL A 188 -14.90 6.37 -17.90
C VAL A 188 -14.67 5.61 -16.60
N GLY A 189 -13.57 4.86 -16.48
CA GLY A 189 -13.27 4.10 -15.27
C GLY A 189 -12.98 4.99 -14.07
N TYR A 190 -12.39 6.16 -14.28
CA TYR A 190 -12.11 7.13 -13.22
C TYR A 190 -13.34 8.00 -12.88
N SER A 191 -14.46 7.90 -13.63
CA SER A 191 -15.71 8.67 -13.43
C SER A 191 -16.21 8.77 -11.99
N PRO A 192 -16.14 7.73 -11.15
CA PRO A 192 -16.58 7.86 -9.77
C PRO A 192 -15.81 8.91 -8.95
N GLN A 193 -14.60 9.32 -9.36
CA GLN A 193 -13.84 10.37 -8.69
C GLN A 193 -14.27 11.79 -9.12
N TRP A 194 -14.51 12.02 -10.40
CA TRP A 194 -14.72 13.36 -10.94
C TRP A 194 -16.20 13.70 -11.14
N LEU A 195 -17.11 12.73 -11.23
CA LEU A 195 -18.54 13.02 -11.24
C LEU A 195 -19.00 13.76 -9.97
N PRO A 196 -18.68 13.32 -8.74
CA PRO A 196 -19.05 14.08 -7.54
C PRO A 196 -18.33 15.43 -7.48
N TRP A 197 -17.10 15.52 -7.99
CA TRP A 197 -16.39 16.79 -8.04
C TRP A 197 -17.07 17.81 -8.97
N VAL A 198 -17.46 17.37 -10.17
CA VAL A 198 -18.05 18.24 -11.19
C VAL A 198 -19.51 18.58 -10.86
N PHE A 199 -20.29 17.61 -10.38
CA PHE A 199 -21.73 17.78 -10.17
C PHE A 199 -22.09 18.19 -8.74
N GLU A 200 -21.30 17.82 -7.73
CA GLU A 200 -21.59 18.10 -6.32
C GLU A 200 -20.55 19.04 -5.68
N GLY A 201 -19.51 19.45 -6.43
CA GLY A 201 -18.44 20.30 -5.91
C GLY A 201 -17.49 19.60 -4.92
N LEU A 202 -17.62 18.28 -4.76
CA LEU A 202 -16.80 17.48 -3.84
C LEU A 202 -15.38 17.31 -4.38
N LYS A 203 -14.50 18.26 -4.03
CA LYS A 203 -13.11 18.27 -4.48
C LYS A 203 -12.40 16.96 -4.10
N PRO A 204 -11.66 16.32 -5.02
CA PRO A 204 -10.86 15.14 -4.70
C PRO A 204 -9.86 15.46 -3.59
N GLY A 205 -9.97 14.75 -2.48
CA GLY A 205 -8.97 14.76 -1.42
C GLY A 205 -7.87 13.75 -1.71
N SER A 206 -6.63 14.10 -1.40
CA SER A 206 -5.53 13.14 -1.31
C SER A 206 -5.04 13.10 0.13
N VAL A 207 -5.08 11.92 0.75
CA VAL A 207 -4.58 11.70 2.12
C VAL A 207 -3.16 11.11 2.05
N ILE A 208 -2.33 11.60 1.11
CA ILE A 208 -0.92 11.20 1.05
C ILE A 208 -0.17 12.00 2.12
N ALA A 209 0.23 11.31 3.18
CA ALA A 209 1.14 11.87 4.17
C ALA A 209 2.46 12.28 3.47
N PRO A 210 2.94 13.52 3.69
CA PRO A 210 4.28 13.90 3.27
C PRO A 210 5.31 12.92 3.84
N SER A 211 6.30 12.54 3.02
CA SER A 211 7.36 11.65 3.47
C SER A 211 8.73 12.26 3.35
N CYS A 212 9.67 11.68 4.10
CA CYS A 212 11.08 12.01 3.98
C CYS A 212 11.90 10.72 3.80
N PRO A 213 12.86 10.67 2.85
CA PRO A 213 13.64 9.47 2.60
C PRO A 213 14.80 9.26 3.60
N ILE A 214 15.05 10.19 4.52
CA ILE A 214 16.21 10.14 5.44
C ILE A 214 16.22 8.85 6.28
N ALA A 215 15.05 8.39 6.75
CA ALA A 215 14.90 7.16 7.52
C ALA A 215 14.88 5.88 6.66
N MET A 216 15.44 5.89 5.44
CA MET A 216 15.47 4.70 4.58
C MET A 216 16.17 3.49 5.23
N PRO A 217 17.34 3.62 5.89
CA PRO A 217 18.02 2.47 6.49
C PRO A 217 17.22 1.80 7.61
N SER A 218 16.62 2.59 8.52
CA SER A 218 15.78 2.06 9.58
C SER A 218 14.53 1.38 9.04
N ARG A 219 13.87 1.96 8.03
CA ARG A 219 12.73 1.34 7.33
C ARG A 219 13.11 0.07 6.60
N LEU A 220 14.29 -0.01 6.00
CA LEU A 220 14.78 -1.23 5.36
C LEU A 220 14.93 -2.35 6.39
N VAL A 221 15.55 -2.05 7.55
CA VAL A 221 15.68 -3.01 8.65
C VAL A 221 14.31 -3.46 9.13
N PHE A 222 13.38 -2.50 9.32
CA PHE A 222 12.01 -2.78 9.75
C PHE A 222 11.25 -3.66 8.73
N ILE A 223 11.35 -3.36 7.44
CA ILE A 223 10.73 -4.17 6.37
C ILE A 223 11.28 -5.59 6.37
N ILE A 224 12.58 -5.77 6.52
CA ILE A 224 13.21 -7.10 6.52
C ILE A 224 12.86 -7.89 7.78
N LYS A 225 12.86 -7.25 8.96
CA LYS A 225 12.64 -7.92 10.25
C LYS A 225 11.17 -8.17 10.55
N GLU A 226 10.30 -7.23 10.19
CA GLU A 226 8.89 -7.25 10.61
C GLU A 226 7.94 -7.45 9.42
N LEU A 227 8.01 -6.57 8.41
CA LEU A 227 6.96 -6.54 7.39
C LEU A 227 7.00 -7.70 6.39
N LEU A 228 8.19 -8.11 5.92
CA LEU A 228 8.32 -9.25 5.02
C LEU A 228 7.94 -10.56 5.71
N PRO A 229 8.43 -10.87 6.94
CA PRO A 229 7.91 -12.00 7.70
C PRO A 229 6.40 -11.95 7.92
N ALA A 230 5.85 -10.81 8.33
CA ALA A 230 4.40 -10.66 8.49
C ALA A 230 3.62 -10.92 7.19
N MET A 231 4.10 -10.37 6.07
CA MET A 231 3.57 -10.62 4.73
C MET A 231 3.65 -12.11 4.37
N TRP A 232 4.68 -12.80 4.88
CA TRP A 232 4.86 -14.22 4.65
C TRP A 232 4.00 -15.12 5.52
N GLY A 233 3.44 -14.56 6.60
CA GLY A 233 2.57 -15.23 7.55
C GLY A 233 3.26 -15.62 8.86
N PHE A 234 4.46 -15.11 9.12
CA PHE A 234 5.14 -15.27 10.40
C PHE A 234 4.42 -14.47 11.49
N PRO A 235 4.24 -15.04 12.69
CA PRO A 235 3.89 -14.25 13.85
C PRO A 235 5.06 -13.31 14.14
N THR A 236 4.81 -12.01 14.15
CA THR A 236 5.77 -10.99 14.59
C THR A 236 5.73 -10.85 16.10
N GLU A 237 6.71 -10.15 16.69
CA GLU A 237 6.87 -10.01 18.15
C GLU A 237 5.59 -9.53 18.86
N THR A 238 4.77 -8.75 18.17
CA THR A 238 3.48 -8.23 18.65
C THR A 238 2.34 -9.25 18.65
N GLY A 239 2.44 -10.32 17.86
CA GLY A 239 1.45 -11.39 17.76
C GLY A 239 1.85 -12.57 18.63
N SER A 240 1.68 -12.42 19.95
CA SER A 240 1.91 -13.46 20.98
C SER A 240 1.29 -14.81 20.60
N VAL A 241 2.06 -15.63 19.89
CA VAL A 241 1.86 -17.08 19.82
C VAL A 241 2.83 -17.66 20.83
N ALA A 242 2.35 -18.53 21.71
CA ALA A 242 3.22 -19.27 22.62
C ALA A 242 4.36 -19.91 21.80
N ASN A 243 5.58 -19.43 22.01
CA ASN A 243 6.78 -19.87 21.32
C ASN A 243 7.21 -21.24 21.86
N THR A 244 6.43 -22.28 21.54
CA THR A 244 6.90 -23.65 21.71
C THR A 244 8.04 -23.91 20.72
N THR A 245 9.00 -24.75 21.09
CA THR A 245 10.09 -25.16 20.20
C THR A 245 9.58 -25.69 18.86
N VAL A 246 8.44 -26.40 18.88
CA VAL A 246 7.77 -26.92 17.69
C VAL A 246 7.34 -25.78 16.76
N ASN A 247 6.72 -24.73 17.28
CA ASN A 247 6.32 -23.58 16.47
C ASN A 247 7.53 -22.88 15.85
N ILE A 248 8.62 -22.70 16.60
CA ILE A 248 9.86 -22.09 16.10
C ILE A 248 10.43 -22.91 14.92
N ILE A 249 10.48 -24.23 15.05
CA ILE A 249 10.99 -25.12 14.00
C ILE A 249 10.10 -25.04 12.75
N LEU A 250 8.78 -25.08 12.91
CA LEU A 250 7.84 -25.04 11.79
C LEU A 250 7.88 -23.68 11.07
N TRP A 251 7.94 -22.56 11.79
CA TRP A 251 8.16 -21.24 11.20
C TRP A 251 9.54 -21.14 10.52
N GLY A 252 10.58 -21.70 11.12
CA GLY A 252 11.90 -21.81 10.51
C GLY A 252 11.86 -22.53 9.15
N PHE A 253 11.08 -23.61 9.03
CA PHE A 253 10.86 -24.31 7.77
C PHE A 253 10.12 -23.47 6.73
N VAL A 254 9.04 -22.78 7.13
CA VAL A 254 8.32 -21.81 6.28
C VAL A 254 9.28 -20.74 5.76
N GLY A 255 10.20 -20.26 6.60
CA GLY A 255 11.14 -19.18 6.28
C GLY A 255 12.18 -19.64 5.31
N LEU A 256 12.78 -20.79 5.59
CA LEU A 256 13.72 -21.44 4.69
C LEU A 256 13.09 -21.72 3.33
N LEU A 257 11.86 -22.24 3.30
CA LEU A 257 11.13 -22.48 2.04
C LEU A 257 10.91 -21.18 1.26
N THR A 258 10.53 -20.10 1.97
CA THR A 258 10.30 -18.79 1.36
C THR A 258 11.56 -18.19 0.75
N ILE A 259 12.64 -18.18 1.52
CA ILE A 259 13.94 -17.67 1.09
C ILE A 259 14.48 -18.52 -0.06
N THR A 260 14.32 -19.84 0.01
CA THR A 260 14.74 -20.76 -1.05
C THR A 260 13.95 -20.52 -2.34
N ALA A 261 12.63 -20.35 -2.25
CA ALA A 261 11.80 -20.06 -3.42
C ALA A 261 12.20 -18.73 -4.07
N LEU A 262 12.45 -17.69 -3.27
CA LEU A 262 12.91 -16.39 -3.75
C LEU A 262 14.30 -16.49 -4.39
N ALA A 263 15.26 -17.11 -3.71
CA ALA A 263 16.62 -17.28 -4.22
C ALA A 263 16.64 -18.11 -5.52
N TRP A 264 15.87 -19.20 -5.56
CA TRP A 264 15.70 -20.01 -6.76
C TRP A 264 15.13 -19.18 -7.92
N PHE A 265 14.11 -18.38 -7.66
CA PHE A 265 13.52 -17.51 -8.68
C PHE A 265 14.53 -16.48 -9.19
N MET A 266 15.27 -15.82 -8.28
CA MET A 266 16.28 -14.83 -8.62
C MET A 266 17.41 -15.42 -9.46
N VAL A 267 17.89 -16.63 -9.14
CA VAL A 267 18.96 -17.31 -9.88
C VAL A 267 18.45 -17.78 -11.25
N HIS A 268 17.29 -18.42 -11.31
CA HIS A 268 16.74 -18.99 -12.54
C HIS A 268 16.29 -17.93 -13.54
N HIS A 269 15.90 -16.75 -13.06
CA HIS A 269 15.45 -15.62 -13.87
C HIS A 269 16.42 -14.43 -13.88
N ARG A 270 17.70 -14.66 -13.54
CA ARG A 270 18.74 -13.63 -13.46
C ARG A 270 18.88 -12.79 -14.73
N GLU A 271 18.70 -13.39 -15.90
CA GLU A 271 18.82 -12.69 -17.19
C GLU A 271 17.68 -11.68 -17.37
N THR A 272 16.46 -12.06 -17.01
CA THR A 272 15.32 -11.13 -17.00
C THR A 272 15.56 -10.02 -16.00
N ILE A 273 15.97 -10.33 -14.77
CA ILE A 273 16.26 -9.33 -13.72
C ILE A 273 17.32 -8.33 -14.18
N LEU A 274 18.45 -8.83 -14.69
CA LEU A 274 19.54 -7.98 -15.17
C LEU A 274 19.10 -7.13 -16.37
N SER A 275 18.26 -7.70 -17.25
CA SER A 275 17.72 -6.95 -18.39
C SER A 275 16.77 -5.85 -17.92
N SER A 276 15.89 -6.11 -16.97
CA SER A 276 14.97 -5.12 -16.39
C SER A 276 15.71 -4.00 -15.67
N VAL A 277 16.67 -4.33 -14.81
CA VAL A 277 17.50 -3.34 -14.09
C VAL A 277 18.32 -2.47 -15.04
N ARG A 278 18.83 -3.05 -16.14
CA ARG A 278 19.62 -2.32 -17.14
C ARG A 278 18.77 -1.73 -18.27
N VAL A 279 17.45 -1.89 -18.23
CA VAL A 279 16.52 -1.45 -19.27
C VAL A 279 16.86 -2.05 -20.64
N PHE A 280 17.40 -3.27 -20.69
CA PHE A 280 17.71 -3.97 -21.93
C PHE A 280 16.43 -4.51 -22.58
N PRO A 281 16.38 -4.59 -23.92
CA PRO A 281 15.22 -5.17 -24.58
C PRO A 281 14.95 -6.59 -24.10
N LEU A 282 13.70 -6.86 -23.76
CA LEU A 282 13.27 -8.17 -23.26
C LEU A 282 12.77 -9.06 -24.41
N ASP A 283 12.81 -10.37 -24.16
CA ASP A 283 12.16 -11.36 -25.01
C ASP A 283 10.70 -11.57 -24.59
N HIS A 284 9.86 -11.98 -25.55
CA HIS A 284 8.44 -12.25 -25.29
C HIS A 284 8.22 -13.31 -24.20
N SER A 285 9.13 -14.27 -24.05
CA SER A 285 9.09 -15.30 -23.02
C SER A 285 9.34 -14.76 -21.60
N GLN A 286 9.91 -13.55 -21.48
CA GLN A 286 10.30 -12.96 -20.20
C GLN A 286 9.24 -12.03 -19.61
N ILE A 287 8.17 -11.71 -20.36
CA ILE A 287 7.16 -10.72 -19.94
C ILE A 287 6.50 -11.04 -18.60
N GLY A 288 6.06 -12.28 -18.41
CA GLY A 288 5.36 -12.70 -17.19
C GLY A 288 6.29 -12.70 -15.98
N THR A 289 7.55 -13.08 -16.18
CA THR A 289 8.58 -13.02 -15.14
C THR A 289 8.81 -11.59 -14.68
N ASP A 290 8.93 -10.66 -15.63
CA ASP A 290 9.17 -9.24 -15.33
C ASP A 290 7.96 -8.58 -14.66
N GLN A 291 6.75 -8.90 -15.11
CA GLN A 291 5.50 -8.51 -14.44
C GLN A 291 5.49 -8.93 -12.97
N VAL A 292 5.81 -10.20 -12.67
CA VAL A 292 5.86 -10.73 -11.30
C VAL A 292 6.95 -10.04 -10.48
N LEU A 293 8.14 -9.79 -11.06
CA LEU A 293 9.22 -9.06 -10.39
C LEU A 293 8.80 -7.63 -10.00
N MET A 294 8.14 -6.91 -10.91
CA MET A 294 7.68 -5.54 -10.62
C MET A 294 6.60 -5.52 -9.54
N ILE A 295 5.60 -6.40 -9.64
CA ILE A 295 4.53 -6.52 -8.62
C ILE A 295 5.13 -6.91 -7.25
N PHE A 296 6.19 -7.72 -7.23
CA PHE A 296 6.87 -8.11 -6.00
C PHE A 296 7.75 -7.00 -5.40
N PHE A 297 8.63 -6.38 -6.19
CA PHE A 297 9.67 -5.48 -5.67
C PHE A 297 9.24 -4.02 -5.56
N PHE A 298 8.33 -3.53 -6.42
CA PHE A 298 7.94 -2.12 -6.37
C PHE A 298 7.27 -1.72 -5.04
N PRO A 299 6.32 -2.49 -4.47
CA PRO A 299 5.74 -2.11 -3.18
C PRO A 299 6.78 -2.09 -2.06
N ILE A 300 7.80 -2.97 -2.11
CA ILE A 300 8.91 -2.98 -1.15
C ILE A 300 9.72 -1.68 -1.27
N VAL A 301 10.14 -1.31 -2.48
CA VAL A 301 10.88 -0.07 -2.73
C VAL A 301 10.08 1.16 -2.28
N LEU A 302 8.80 1.23 -2.64
CA LEU A 302 7.92 2.34 -2.23
C LEU A 302 7.77 2.41 -0.70
N SER A 303 7.73 1.27 -0.01
CA SER A 303 7.64 1.21 1.46
C SER A 303 8.94 1.65 2.14
N ILE A 304 10.10 1.37 1.53
CA ILE A 304 11.40 1.88 2.00
C ILE A 304 11.45 3.42 1.90
N LEU A 305 10.89 3.99 0.82
CA LEU A 305 10.87 5.43 0.58
C LEU A 305 9.79 6.18 1.38
N GLY A 306 8.65 5.54 1.63
CA GLY A 306 7.47 6.13 2.29
C GLY A 306 7.60 6.22 3.81
N SER A 307 7.36 7.40 4.40
CA SER A 307 7.45 7.62 5.86
C SER A 307 6.26 7.05 6.61
N ASN A 308 5.23 6.62 5.89
CA ASN A 308 4.06 5.94 6.42
C ASN A 308 4.32 4.46 6.77
N THR A 309 5.52 3.97 6.53
CA THR A 309 5.98 2.65 6.98
C THR A 309 6.59 2.77 8.37
N VAL A 310 5.74 2.76 9.40
CA VAL A 310 6.14 3.05 10.79
C VAL A 310 5.91 1.87 11.74
N ASP A 311 5.03 0.94 11.36
CA ASP A 311 4.51 -0.10 12.24
C ASP A 311 4.20 -1.40 11.48
N ILE A 312 3.87 -2.46 12.22
CA ILE A 312 3.58 -3.77 11.64
C ILE A 312 2.38 -3.74 10.68
N TYR A 313 1.42 -2.85 10.96
CA TYR A 313 0.22 -2.58 10.18
C TYR A 313 0.53 -2.01 8.80
N SER A 314 1.73 -1.47 8.62
CA SER A 314 2.26 -1.04 7.33
C SER A 314 2.48 -2.20 6.35
N VAL A 315 2.36 -3.46 6.77
CA VAL A 315 2.27 -4.63 5.88
C VAL A 315 1.18 -4.49 4.81
N ARG A 316 0.14 -3.67 5.04
CA ARG A 316 -0.86 -3.30 4.02
C ARG A 316 -0.23 -2.70 2.76
N HIS A 317 0.93 -2.03 2.88
CA HIS A 317 1.69 -1.48 1.76
C HIS A 317 2.32 -2.56 0.88
N LEU A 318 2.48 -3.78 1.41
CA LEU A 318 3.06 -4.93 0.72
C LEU A 318 2.02 -5.93 0.18
N LEU A 319 0.71 -5.63 0.24
CA LEU A 319 -0.35 -6.53 -0.25
C LEU A 319 -0.18 -6.91 -1.72
N VAL A 320 0.31 -5.98 -2.54
CA VAL A 320 0.61 -6.24 -3.96
C VAL A 320 1.80 -7.22 -4.08
N SER A 321 2.83 -7.07 -3.23
CA SER A 321 3.96 -8.01 -3.18
C SER A 321 3.52 -9.40 -2.72
N TRP A 322 2.59 -9.47 -1.76
CA TRP A 322 1.99 -10.73 -1.32
C TRP A 322 1.29 -11.47 -2.47
N HIS A 323 0.56 -10.74 -3.33
CA HIS A 323 -0.07 -11.33 -4.51
C HIS A 323 0.97 -11.95 -5.46
N ALA A 324 2.06 -11.26 -5.76
CA ALA A 324 3.15 -11.82 -6.58
C ALA A 324 3.84 -13.02 -5.91
N ARG A 325 3.99 -13.02 -4.58
CA ARG A 325 4.61 -14.12 -3.84
C ARG A 325 3.93 -15.46 -4.11
N ALA A 326 2.60 -15.50 -4.15
CA ALA A 326 1.86 -16.73 -4.42
C ALA A 326 2.24 -17.35 -5.78
N ILE A 327 2.46 -16.49 -6.79
CA ILE A 327 2.92 -16.92 -8.12
C ILE A 327 4.35 -17.44 -8.06
N LEU A 328 5.26 -16.71 -7.40
CA LEU A 328 6.66 -17.12 -7.22
C LEU A 328 6.76 -18.52 -6.59
N PHE A 329 6.00 -18.77 -5.52
CA PHE A 329 5.95 -20.06 -4.83
C PHE A 329 5.39 -21.16 -5.70
N ALA A 330 4.27 -20.91 -6.38
CA ALA A 330 3.65 -21.90 -7.25
C ALA A 330 4.59 -22.32 -8.38
N VAL A 331 5.32 -21.37 -8.98
CA VAL A 331 6.32 -21.63 -10.01
C VAL A 331 7.49 -22.43 -9.44
N PHE A 332 8.01 -22.03 -8.28
CA PHE A 332 9.08 -22.74 -7.58
C PHE A 332 8.70 -24.21 -7.33
N LEU A 333 7.55 -24.47 -6.69
CA LEU A 333 7.12 -25.83 -6.38
C LEU A 333 6.90 -26.67 -7.64
N THR A 334 6.26 -26.10 -8.66
CA THR A 334 5.99 -26.82 -9.91
C THR A 334 7.29 -27.20 -10.63
N LYS A 335 8.29 -26.31 -10.65
CA LYS A 335 9.55 -26.54 -11.36
C LYS A 335 10.55 -27.36 -10.56
N ALA A 336 10.75 -27.05 -9.28
CA ALA A 336 11.70 -27.75 -8.42
C ALA A 336 11.29 -29.21 -8.15
N PHE A 337 9.99 -29.49 -8.04
CA PHE A 337 9.47 -30.83 -7.72
C PHE A 337 8.76 -31.51 -8.89
N ARG A 338 9.07 -31.13 -10.14
CA ARG A 338 8.40 -31.64 -11.36
C ARG A 338 8.35 -33.17 -11.44
N ARG A 339 9.39 -33.87 -10.97
CA ARG A 339 9.48 -35.35 -10.98
C ARG A 339 8.77 -36.03 -9.80
N ARG A 340 8.44 -35.31 -8.73
CA ARG A 340 7.82 -35.84 -7.50
C ARG A 340 6.59 -35.02 -7.14
N SER A 341 5.51 -35.22 -7.91
CA SER A 341 4.25 -34.46 -7.74
C SER A 341 3.72 -34.53 -6.30
N ILE A 342 3.93 -35.65 -5.60
CA ILE A 342 3.50 -35.86 -4.22
C ILE A 342 4.21 -34.88 -3.26
N SER A 343 5.52 -34.69 -3.39
CA SER A 343 6.28 -33.78 -2.51
C SER A 343 5.80 -32.34 -2.63
N SER A 344 5.48 -31.88 -3.84
CA SER A 344 4.90 -30.54 -4.05
C SER A 344 3.56 -30.38 -3.33
N TRP A 345 2.71 -31.42 -3.37
CA TRP A 345 1.41 -31.40 -2.69
C TRP A 345 1.56 -31.47 -1.17
N LEU A 346 2.49 -32.27 -0.65
CA LEU A 346 2.77 -32.33 0.79
C LEU A 346 3.29 -30.98 1.33
N ILE A 347 4.17 -30.31 0.59
CA ILE A 347 4.65 -28.97 0.98
C ILE A 347 3.51 -27.95 0.94
N ALA A 348 2.68 -27.97 -0.11
CA ALA A 348 1.51 -27.09 -0.20
C ALA A 348 0.51 -27.35 0.92
N LEU A 349 0.24 -28.62 1.24
CA LEU A 349 -0.67 -29.01 2.33
C LEU A 349 -0.10 -28.59 3.70
N ALA A 350 1.19 -28.83 3.94
CA ALA A 350 1.86 -28.38 5.16
C ALA A 350 1.79 -26.86 5.31
N TRP A 351 1.96 -26.10 4.23
CA TRP A 351 1.77 -24.66 4.22
C TRP A 351 0.33 -24.27 4.57
N VAL A 352 -0.67 -24.89 3.93
CA VAL A 352 -2.08 -24.59 4.21
C VAL A 352 -2.45 -24.88 5.66
N ILE A 353 -2.03 -26.02 6.20
CA ILE A 353 -2.30 -26.38 7.59
C ILE A 353 -1.58 -25.42 8.53
N PHE A 354 -0.27 -25.23 8.36
CA PHE A 354 0.51 -24.51 9.34
C PHE A 354 0.40 -22.99 9.21
N VAL A 355 0.50 -22.45 7.98
CA VAL A 355 0.34 -21.01 7.75
C VAL A 355 -1.14 -20.66 7.71
N GLY A 356 -1.95 -21.37 6.92
CA GLY A 356 -3.37 -21.03 6.75
C GLY A 356 -4.20 -21.19 8.02
N VAL A 357 -4.28 -22.40 8.58
CA VAL A 357 -5.16 -22.68 9.73
C VAL A 357 -4.68 -21.94 10.99
N THR A 358 -3.38 -21.94 11.28
CA THR A 358 -2.85 -21.23 12.45
C THR A 358 -3.11 -19.73 12.36
N ASN A 359 -2.87 -19.10 11.20
CA ASN A 359 -3.14 -17.67 11.03
C ASN A 359 -4.64 -17.36 11.08
N LEU A 360 -5.52 -18.24 10.60
CA LEU A 360 -6.97 -18.08 10.75
C LEU A 360 -7.39 -18.15 12.22
N PHE A 361 -6.79 -19.06 13.01
CA PHE A 361 -7.08 -19.14 14.44
C PHE A 361 -6.59 -17.90 15.19
N ILE A 362 -5.38 -17.43 14.91
CA ILE A 362 -4.85 -16.16 15.43
C ILE A 362 -5.76 -15.00 15.03
N ALA A 363 -6.24 -15.00 13.78
CA ALA A 363 -7.16 -14.00 13.26
C ALA A 363 -8.46 -13.97 14.04
N SER A 364 -9.09 -15.12 14.21
CA SER A 364 -10.35 -15.25 14.95
C SER A 364 -10.22 -14.76 16.38
N ARG A 365 -9.11 -15.08 17.07
CA ARG A 365 -8.88 -14.62 18.45
C ARG A 365 -8.66 -13.11 18.51
N SER A 366 -7.84 -12.57 17.62
CA SER A 366 -7.52 -11.14 17.57
C SER A 366 -8.73 -10.31 17.15
N TRP A 367 -9.59 -10.86 16.29
CA TRP A 367 -10.83 -10.23 15.84
C TRP A 367 -11.76 -9.95 17.02
N ASN A 368 -12.02 -10.95 17.86
CA ASN A 368 -12.87 -10.78 19.03
C ASN A 368 -12.30 -9.72 20.00
N ILE A 369 -10.99 -9.75 20.26
CA ILE A 369 -10.36 -8.75 21.15
C ILE A 369 -10.49 -7.34 20.57
N LYS A 370 -10.32 -7.17 19.26
CA LYS A 370 -10.37 -5.84 18.62
C LYS A 370 -11.78 -5.25 18.61
N PHE A 371 -12.81 -6.06 18.39
CA PHE A 371 -14.17 -5.57 18.19
C PHE A 371 -15.02 -5.56 19.46
N THR A 372 -14.66 -6.32 20.50
CA THR A 372 -15.35 -6.29 21.80
C THR A 372 -15.31 -4.92 22.47
N THR A 373 -14.22 -4.14 22.29
CA THR A 373 -14.16 -2.74 22.74
C THR A 373 -15.25 -1.87 22.10
N TYR A 374 -15.82 -2.28 20.97
CA TYR A 374 -16.84 -1.54 20.24
C TYR A 374 -18.20 -2.26 20.23
N ASP A 375 -18.44 -3.11 21.23
CA ASP A 375 -19.74 -3.74 21.40
C ASP A 375 -20.84 -2.68 21.57
N GLU A 376 -22.01 -2.94 20.99
CA GLU A 376 -23.11 -1.97 20.91
C GLU A 376 -23.53 -1.45 22.30
N ILE A 377 -23.54 -2.31 23.32
CA ILE A 377 -23.88 -1.96 24.71
C ILE A 377 -22.87 -0.95 25.28
N ASP A 378 -21.59 -1.18 25.02
CA ASP A 378 -20.51 -0.34 25.51
C ASP A 378 -20.57 1.02 24.81
N VAL A 379 -20.67 1.04 23.48
CA VAL A 379 -20.77 2.29 22.70
C VAL A 379 -22.00 3.10 23.11
N ASN A 380 -23.16 2.47 23.31
CA ASN A 380 -24.36 3.15 23.79
C ASN A 380 -24.19 3.70 25.21
N SER A 381 -23.43 3.02 26.07
CA SER A 381 -23.13 3.50 27.43
C SER A 381 -22.21 4.73 27.38
N LEU A 382 -21.19 4.71 26.52
CA LEU A 382 -20.33 5.87 26.26
C LEU A 382 -21.13 7.05 25.71
N GLU A 383 -21.96 6.82 24.68
CA GLU A 383 -22.82 7.84 24.09
C GLU A 383 -23.76 8.44 25.13
N SER A 384 -24.47 7.60 25.88
CA SER A 384 -25.40 8.05 26.93
C SER A 384 -24.69 8.87 28.00
N HIS A 385 -23.49 8.45 28.41
CA HIS A 385 -22.69 9.20 29.37
C HIS A 385 -22.32 10.59 28.82
N LEU A 386 -21.75 10.67 27.61
CA LEU A 386 -21.36 11.94 27.00
C LEU A 386 -22.56 12.88 26.80
N VAL A 387 -23.68 12.36 26.30
CA VAL A 387 -24.92 13.12 26.13
C VAL A 387 -25.47 13.60 27.47
N SER A 388 -25.40 12.79 28.53
CA SER A 388 -25.82 13.22 29.88
C SER A 388 -24.99 14.38 30.42
N GLN A 389 -23.75 14.51 29.96
CA GLN A 389 -22.83 15.61 30.27
C GLN A 389 -22.92 16.76 29.24
N SER A 390 -23.88 16.72 28.31
CA SER A 390 -24.02 17.67 27.20
C SER A 390 -22.78 17.74 26.28
N VAL A 391 -22.01 16.65 26.20
CA VAL A 391 -20.85 16.52 25.31
C VAL A 391 -21.23 15.66 24.11
N THR A 392 -21.09 16.21 22.91
CA THR A 392 -21.35 15.49 21.65
C THR A 392 -20.14 15.46 20.72
N HIS A 393 -19.04 16.08 21.13
CA HIS A 393 -17.84 16.26 20.35
C HIS A 393 -16.61 15.87 21.16
N GLY A 394 -15.62 15.30 20.49
CA GLY A 394 -14.40 14.93 21.18
C GLY A 394 -13.29 14.43 20.28
N TYR A 395 -12.23 13.98 20.93
CA TYR A 395 -11.07 13.40 20.33
C TYR A 395 -10.86 11.96 20.77
N ALA A 396 -10.36 11.14 19.86
CA ALA A 396 -9.86 9.79 20.13
C ALA A 396 -8.66 9.52 19.20
N ASP A 397 -8.07 8.33 19.30
CA ASP A 397 -7.07 7.90 18.31
C ASP A 397 -7.70 7.79 16.91
N TYR A 398 -6.85 7.66 15.87
CA TYR A 398 -7.33 7.60 14.49
C TYR A 398 -8.39 6.52 14.24
N TRP A 399 -8.26 5.34 14.85
CA TRP A 399 -9.20 4.24 14.64
C TRP A 399 -10.42 4.37 15.55
N GLY A 400 -10.21 4.76 16.81
CA GLY A 400 -11.29 5.00 17.76
C GLY A 400 -12.25 6.08 17.26
N ALA A 401 -11.74 7.20 16.76
CA ALA A 401 -12.54 8.34 16.33
C ALA A 401 -13.59 7.96 15.27
N TYR A 402 -13.18 7.38 14.15
CA TYR A 402 -14.12 7.03 13.08
C TYR A 402 -15.00 5.82 13.42
N THR A 403 -14.53 4.92 14.28
CA THR A 403 -15.34 3.75 14.67
C THR A 403 -16.48 4.18 15.59
N LEU A 404 -16.18 5.02 16.58
CA LEU A 404 -17.18 5.56 17.51
C LEU A 404 -18.19 6.47 16.79
N ASP A 405 -17.71 7.33 15.89
CA ASP A 405 -18.58 8.17 15.06
C ASP A 405 -19.54 7.33 14.20
N PHE A 406 -19.03 6.31 13.50
CA PHE A 406 -19.85 5.40 12.69
C PHE A 406 -20.87 4.62 13.53
N LEU A 407 -20.46 4.05 14.67
CA LEU A 407 -21.34 3.23 15.51
C LEU A 407 -22.39 4.06 16.26
N SER A 408 -22.04 5.30 16.64
CA SER A 408 -23.01 6.28 17.16
C SER A 408 -23.87 6.90 16.05
N GLN A 409 -23.70 6.49 14.78
CA GLN A 409 -24.42 7.04 13.62
C GLN A 409 -24.31 8.58 13.57
N GLU A 410 -23.10 9.09 13.79
CA GLU A 410 -22.76 10.53 13.79
C GLU A 410 -23.46 11.34 14.89
N ARG A 411 -24.11 10.70 15.88
CA ARG A 411 -24.64 11.39 17.08
C ARG A 411 -23.51 11.93 17.96
N LEU A 412 -22.35 11.28 17.93
CA LEU A 412 -21.10 11.82 18.43
C LEU A 412 -20.21 12.18 17.25
N THR A 413 -19.65 13.39 17.23
CA THR A 413 -18.62 13.79 16.26
C THR A 413 -17.25 13.68 16.90
N ILE A 414 -16.52 12.60 16.58
CA ILE A 414 -15.20 12.34 17.17
C ILE A 414 -14.11 12.51 16.10
N ALA A 415 -13.11 13.35 16.40
CA ALA A 415 -11.98 13.63 15.51
C ALA A 415 -10.69 12.97 16.02
N PRO A 416 -9.73 12.63 15.14
CA PRO A 416 -8.46 12.10 15.58
C PRO A 416 -7.57 13.20 16.19
N TYR A 417 -7.01 12.98 17.38
CA TYR A 417 -6.16 14.00 18.03
C TYR A 417 -4.82 14.23 17.31
N ASN A 418 -4.30 13.24 16.57
CA ASN A 418 -3.01 13.36 15.88
C ASN A 418 -3.07 14.16 14.55
N GLY A 419 -4.26 14.65 14.18
CA GLY A 419 -4.46 15.44 12.96
C GLY A 419 -4.49 14.64 11.66
N LEU A 420 -4.52 13.30 11.71
CA LEU A 420 -4.75 12.45 10.54
C LEU A 420 -6.24 12.47 10.13
N ASN A 421 -6.67 13.60 9.57
CA ASN A 421 -8.08 13.88 9.30
C ASN A 421 -8.53 13.27 7.97
N ARG A 422 -9.37 12.24 8.05
CA ARG A 422 -10.11 11.65 6.93
C ARG A 422 -11.32 12.51 6.56
N ILE A 423 -12.02 13.06 7.56
CA ILE A 423 -13.20 13.91 7.40
C ILE A 423 -12.90 15.26 8.06
N ARG A 424 -12.52 16.25 7.25
CA ARG A 424 -12.04 17.55 7.75
C ARG A 424 -13.12 18.33 8.50
N SER A 425 -14.37 18.24 8.06
CA SER A 425 -15.50 18.90 8.72
C SER A 425 -15.65 18.48 10.18
N TYR A 426 -15.35 17.23 10.54
CA TYR A 426 -15.41 16.77 11.94
C TYR A 426 -14.34 17.44 12.79
N SER A 427 -13.10 17.45 12.30
CA SER A 427 -12.01 18.12 13.00
C SER A 427 -12.25 19.61 13.16
N ASP A 428 -12.89 20.26 12.19
CA ASP A 428 -13.24 21.68 12.25
C ASP A 428 -14.40 21.93 13.23
N ALA A 429 -15.37 21.00 13.34
CA ALA A 429 -16.46 21.06 14.31
C ALA A 429 -15.98 20.88 15.76
N VAL A 430 -15.19 19.83 16.04
CA VAL A 430 -14.67 19.55 17.40
C VAL A 430 -13.77 20.69 17.93
N LYS A 431 -13.09 21.42 17.05
CA LYS A 431 -12.27 22.58 17.43
C LYS A 431 -13.06 23.78 17.95
N GLN A 432 -14.35 23.88 17.66
CA GLN A 432 -15.16 25.08 17.91
C GLN A 432 -16.10 24.97 19.11
N VAL A 433 -16.12 23.81 19.78
CA VAL A 433 -17.07 23.49 20.84
C VAL A 433 -16.35 23.27 22.15
N SER A 434 -16.95 23.66 23.27
CA SER A 434 -16.52 23.39 24.65
C SER A 434 -17.80 23.12 25.46
N PRO A 435 -17.90 22.07 26.28
CA PRO A 435 -16.90 21.02 26.59
C PRO A 435 -16.45 20.14 25.42
N ILE A 436 -15.27 19.53 25.56
CA ILE A 436 -14.78 18.46 24.67
C ILE A 436 -14.42 17.20 25.46
N ALA A 437 -14.66 16.03 24.86
CA ALA A 437 -14.19 14.75 25.40
C ALA A 437 -12.86 14.32 24.76
N PHE A 438 -11.99 13.66 25.52
CA PHE A 438 -10.93 12.77 25.03
C PHE A 438 -11.27 11.36 25.48
N ILE A 439 -11.27 10.43 24.52
CA ILE A 439 -11.75 9.06 24.73
C ILE A 439 -10.59 8.11 24.45
N PHE A 440 -10.21 7.34 25.46
CA PHE A 440 -9.11 6.37 25.38
C PHE A 440 -9.60 4.96 25.72
N PRO A 441 -9.12 3.90 25.05
CA PRO A 441 -9.31 2.54 25.55
C PRO A 441 -8.70 2.41 26.96
N ARG A 442 -9.37 1.71 27.89
CA ARG A 442 -8.84 1.53 29.26
C ARG A 442 -7.46 0.90 29.32
N THR A 443 -7.14 0.04 28.37
CA THR A 443 -5.82 -0.61 28.28
C THR A 443 -4.71 0.35 27.83
N HIS A 444 -5.07 1.53 27.34
CA HIS A 444 -4.17 2.50 26.77
C HIS A 444 -4.66 3.94 27.04
N SER A 445 -4.63 4.33 28.31
CA SER A 445 -5.04 5.65 28.80
C SER A 445 -3.94 6.33 29.62
N PRO A 446 -4.04 7.64 29.90
CA PRO A 446 -3.12 8.33 30.79
C PRO A 446 -3.04 7.64 32.17
N SER A 447 -1.82 7.36 32.65
CA SER A 447 -1.60 6.60 33.88
C SER A 447 -1.94 7.37 35.16
N GLY A 448 -1.94 8.70 35.08
CA GLY A 448 -2.25 9.57 36.20
C GLY A 448 -3.63 10.21 36.09
N GLY A 449 -3.97 11.08 37.04
CA GLY A 449 -5.34 11.54 37.27
C GLY A 449 -5.56 13.02 37.00
N ASP A 450 -4.53 13.75 36.59
CA ASP A 450 -4.60 15.19 36.41
C ASP A 450 -4.42 15.62 34.94
N LEU A 451 -4.59 16.92 34.69
CA LEU A 451 -4.47 17.51 33.36
C LEU A 451 -3.06 17.38 32.78
N ASN A 452 -2.02 17.48 33.63
CA ASN A 452 -0.64 17.40 33.19
C ASN A 452 -0.32 15.99 32.67
N ASP A 453 -0.88 14.96 33.30
CA ASP A 453 -0.77 13.58 32.86
C ASP A 453 -1.43 13.38 31.50
N LEU A 454 -2.63 13.95 31.29
CA LEU A 454 -3.32 13.91 30.00
C LEU A 454 -2.51 14.62 28.89
N CYS A 455 -2.05 15.86 29.12
CA CYS A 455 -1.31 16.60 28.11
C CYS A 455 0.06 15.95 27.83
N SER A 456 0.73 15.44 28.87
CA SER A 456 1.97 14.67 28.72
C SER A 456 1.75 13.38 27.95
N TYR A 457 0.62 12.72 28.13
CA TYR A 457 0.25 11.53 27.38
C TYR A 457 -0.01 11.87 25.89
N LEU A 458 -0.75 12.95 25.62
CA LEU A 458 -1.03 13.43 24.26
C LEU A 458 0.22 13.93 23.52
N ALA A 459 1.22 14.46 24.24
CA ALA A 459 2.47 14.94 23.66
C ALA A 459 3.44 13.82 23.26
N LYS A 460 3.25 12.60 23.79
CA LYS A 460 4.14 11.45 23.51
C LYS A 460 3.81 10.80 22.18
N GLU A 461 4.85 10.33 21.51
CA GLU A 461 4.72 9.42 20.38
C GLU A 461 4.48 8.01 20.92
N HIS A 462 3.27 7.48 20.68
CA HIS A 462 2.91 6.11 21.08
C HIS A 462 3.31 5.11 20.00
N ILE A 463 3.73 3.92 20.45
CA ILE A 463 4.21 2.84 19.58
C ILE A 463 3.04 2.18 18.80
N TYR A 464 1.79 2.42 19.22
CA TYR A 464 0.61 1.87 18.58
C TYR A 464 0.14 2.72 17.40
N SER A 465 -0.28 2.02 16.34
CA SER A 465 -0.62 2.63 15.06
C SER A 465 -1.81 3.57 15.15
N GLY A 466 -1.63 4.83 14.75
CA GLY A 466 -2.71 5.82 14.70
C GLY A 466 -2.87 6.66 15.97
N GLU A 467 -1.98 6.49 16.94
CA GLU A 467 -1.99 7.21 18.23
C GLU A 467 -0.83 8.20 18.38
N GLY A 468 -0.10 8.52 17.30
CA GLY A 468 0.99 9.50 17.31
C GLY A 468 0.62 10.83 17.99
N PRO A 469 1.61 11.68 18.31
CA PRO A 469 1.40 12.81 19.20
C PRO A 469 0.26 13.71 18.69
N ALA A 470 -0.50 14.27 19.64
CA ALA A 470 -1.59 15.17 19.32
C ALA A 470 -1.08 16.38 18.52
N ASN A 471 -1.95 16.90 17.66
CA ASN A 471 -1.66 18.11 16.91
C ASN A 471 -1.33 19.26 17.88
N PRO A 472 -0.35 20.14 17.59
CA PRO A 472 0.03 21.22 18.49
C PRO A 472 -1.15 22.06 19.00
N GLY A 473 -2.13 22.37 18.15
CA GLY A 473 -3.31 23.13 18.59
C GLY A 473 -4.24 22.39 19.57
N ILE A 474 -4.16 21.05 19.63
CA ILE A 474 -4.88 20.24 20.62
C ILE A 474 -4.10 20.18 21.93
N LEU A 475 -2.76 20.17 21.87
CA LEU A 475 -1.91 20.27 23.05
C LEU A 475 -2.05 21.63 23.74
N GLU A 476 -1.99 22.73 22.97
CA GLU A 476 -2.24 24.09 23.47
C GLU A 476 -3.60 24.19 24.18
N ARG A 477 -4.62 23.53 23.62
CA ARG A 477 -5.95 23.49 24.21
C ARG A 477 -6.01 22.65 25.49
N CYS A 478 -5.33 21.50 25.51
CA CYS A 478 -5.20 20.69 26.72
C CYS A 478 -4.56 21.50 27.85
N GLU A 479 -3.47 22.22 27.57
CA GLU A 479 -2.75 23.03 28.54
C GLU A 479 -3.56 24.26 29.03
N ALA A 480 -4.51 24.74 28.23
CA ALA A 480 -5.36 25.89 28.56
C ALA A 480 -6.63 25.53 29.33
N ALA A 481 -7.00 24.24 29.43
CA ALA A 481 -8.26 23.82 30.04
C ALA A 481 -8.30 24.09 31.56
N GLY A 482 -9.44 24.60 32.05
CA GLY A 482 -9.63 24.99 33.45
C GLY A 482 -10.19 23.88 34.35
N GLU A 483 -11.03 23.01 33.80
CA GLU A 483 -11.66 21.90 34.53
C GLU A 483 -11.53 20.59 33.75
N VAL A 484 -11.29 19.51 34.51
CA VAL A 484 -11.12 18.16 33.97
C VAL A 484 -11.99 17.21 34.77
N SER A 485 -12.93 16.55 34.08
CA SER A 485 -13.63 15.39 34.63
C SER A 485 -13.07 14.12 34.00
N ARG A 486 -12.66 13.17 34.83
CA ARG A 486 -12.19 11.84 34.39
C ARG A 486 -13.18 10.78 34.87
N THR A 487 -13.74 10.03 33.94
CA THR A 487 -14.68 8.94 34.26
C THR A 487 -14.37 7.70 33.43
N GLU A 488 -14.42 6.53 34.05
CA GLU A 488 -14.42 5.26 33.33
C GLU A 488 -15.83 4.91 32.87
N VAL A 489 -16.01 4.65 31.58
CA VAL A 489 -17.31 4.30 30.99
C VAL A 489 -17.15 3.07 30.12
N ALA A 490 -17.78 1.96 30.49
CA ALA A 490 -17.69 0.70 29.75
C ALA A 490 -16.22 0.34 29.41
N ALA A 491 -15.82 0.23 28.15
CA ALA A 491 -14.46 -0.11 27.74
C ALA A 491 -13.47 1.09 27.67
N TRP A 492 -13.93 2.31 27.98
CA TRP A 492 -13.14 3.54 27.82
C TRP A 492 -12.87 4.29 29.12
N GLU A 493 -11.83 5.11 29.05
CA GLU A 493 -11.55 6.19 29.96
C GLU A 493 -11.83 7.51 29.22
N VAL A 494 -12.69 8.34 29.81
CA VAL A 494 -13.20 9.58 29.21
C VAL A 494 -12.73 10.75 30.05
N TRP A 495 -12.11 11.72 29.38
CA TRP A 495 -11.67 12.99 29.95
C TRP A 495 -12.48 14.12 29.32
N ILE A 496 -13.25 14.86 30.11
CA ILE A 496 -14.01 16.02 29.61
C ILE A 496 -13.28 17.28 30.06
N LEU A 497 -12.88 18.09 29.09
CA LEU A 497 -12.25 19.39 29.31
C LEU A 497 -13.24 20.52 29.04
N ASN A 498 -13.27 21.49 29.96
CA ASN A 498 -13.91 22.79 29.76
C ASN A 498 -12.82 23.84 29.55
N ASP A 499 -12.95 24.59 28.44
CA ASP A 499 -12.14 25.81 28.19
C ASP A 499 -12.45 26.92 29.20
#